data_AF-A0A2V7X3G5-F1
#
_entry.id   AF-A0A2V7X3G5-F1
#
_cell.length_a   1.000
_cell.length_b   1.000
_cell.length_c   1.000
_cell.angle_alpha   90.00
_cell.angle_beta   90.00
_cell.angle_gamma   90.00
#
_symmetry.space_group_name_H-M   'P 1'
#
loop_
_entity.id
_entity.type
_entity.pdbx_description
1 polymer ?
#
loop_
_entity_poly.entity_id
_entity_poly.type
_entity_poly.pdbx_seq_one_letter_code
_entity_poly.pdbx_strand_id
1 'polypeptide(L)'
;MRKTVVVAPMNGVVTSLQKEQGESVIGAQSFSPTVIMTVGDVSAFEVEILVDETDIRYVTLAQPAEVRVDALEGVKLKGEVTEIGSSAIPRGATNASTTTTSSTANQAKDFKVTVTLKEPPPSLRSGLNATAEITTNKKEKVLAIPIQAVVVREVSKEGKVVDPAALQASEGEPSGVPRAKGEEKEGVFVVSNGQVSFRPVKTGIIGETEIEITDGLKEGDEIVTGSYKTLRTLKDEAKIKLDVKKGGK
;
A
#
# COMPACT_ATOMS: atom_id res chain seq x y z
N MET A 1 37.41 43.35 -17.29
CA MET A 1 37.26 42.31 -16.24
C MET A 1 35.80 41.85 -16.12
N ARG A 2 35.25 41.12 -17.11
CA ARG A 2 33.86 40.58 -17.06
C ARG A 2 33.78 39.05 -17.07
N LYS A 3 34.92 38.34 -17.01
CA LYS A 3 35.00 36.87 -17.13
C LYS A 3 34.77 36.11 -15.81
N THR A 4 34.40 36.81 -14.73
CA THR A 4 34.27 36.22 -13.37
C THR A 4 32.96 36.63 -12.68
N VAL A 5 31.89 36.85 -13.45
CA VAL A 5 30.54 37.05 -12.89
C VAL A 5 29.72 35.84 -13.28
N VAL A 6 29.37 35.02 -12.28
CA VAL A 6 28.47 33.87 -12.45
C VAL A 6 27.08 34.32 -12.06
N VAL A 7 26.16 34.30 -13.01
CA VAL A 7 24.74 34.65 -12.79
C VAL A 7 23.91 33.39 -12.68
N ALA A 8 22.82 33.44 -11.91
CA ALA A 8 21.88 32.34 -11.82
C ALA A 8 21.23 32.11 -13.20
N PRO A 9 21.15 30.85 -13.68
CA PRO A 9 20.54 30.55 -14.98
C PRO A 9 19.01 30.67 -14.96
N MET A 10 18.40 30.66 -13.77
CA MET A 10 16.95 30.78 -13.57
C MET A 10 16.62 31.51 -12.27
N ASN A 11 15.39 32.01 -12.18
CA ASN A 11 14.82 32.50 -10.94
C ASN A 11 14.51 31.31 -10.02
N GLY A 12 14.78 31.43 -8.73
CA GLY A 12 14.51 30.38 -7.76
C GLY A 12 15.10 30.71 -6.40
N VAL A 13 15.02 29.75 -5.49
CA VAL A 13 15.61 29.84 -4.14
C VAL A 13 16.91 29.04 -4.13
N VAL A 14 17.92 29.56 -3.42
CA VAL A 14 19.18 28.83 -3.21
C VAL A 14 18.92 27.66 -2.26
N THR A 15 19.01 26.43 -2.76
CA THR A 15 18.75 25.21 -1.98
C THR A 15 20.01 24.68 -1.29
N SER A 16 21.19 24.93 -1.87
CA SER A 16 22.46 24.51 -1.32
C SER A 16 23.57 25.50 -1.71
N LEU A 17 24.42 25.84 -0.75
CA LEU A 17 25.65 26.60 -0.95
C LEU A 17 26.81 25.66 -0.65
N GLN A 18 27.49 25.18 -1.69
CA GLN A 18 28.57 24.20 -1.54
C GLN A 18 29.94 24.84 -1.35
N LYS A 19 30.07 26.13 -1.71
CA LYS A 19 31.32 26.88 -1.63
C LYS A 19 31.14 28.22 -0.95
N GLU A 20 32.05 28.53 -0.04
CA GLU A 20 32.07 29.78 0.72
C GLU A 20 33.11 30.77 0.19
N GLN A 21 33.01 32.02 0.63
CA GLN A 21 33.93 33.07 0.23
C GLN A 21 35.37 32.73 0.68
N GLY A 22 36.28 32.60 -0.27
CA GLY A 22 37.69 32.27 -0.02
C GLY A 22 38.12 30.91 -0.55
N GLU A 23 37.17 30.06 -0.95
CA GLU A 23 37.48 28.78 -1.58
C GLU A 23 37.78 28.91 -3.08
N SER A 24 38.71 28.08 -3.57
CA SER A 24 39.03 28.02 -4.99
C SER A 24 37.99 27.20 -5.76
N VAL A 25 37.55 27.71 -6.90
CA VAL A 25 36.56 27.06 -7.78
C VAL A 25 37.20 26.77 -9.13
N ILE A 26 37.00 25.55 -9.63
CA ILE A 26 37.48 25.15 -10.95
C ILE A 26 36.32 25.39 -11.94
N GLY A 27 36.57 26.22 -12.94
CA GLY A 27 35.59 26.52 -13.98
C GLY A 27 35.29 25.31 -14.86
N ALA A 28 34.16 25.34 -15.58
CA ALA A 28 33.65 24.25 -16.42
C ALA A 28 34.53 23.84 -17.64
N GLN A 29 35.75 24.39 -17.76
CA GLN A 29 36.73 23.99 -18.76
C GLN A 29 37.37 22.62 -18.45
N SER A 30 37.20 22.10 -17.23
CA SER A 30 37.60 20.75 -16.85
C SER A 30 36.35 19.87 -16.69
N PHE A 31 36.47 18.58 -17.04
CA PHE A 31 35.40 17.56 -17.02
C PHE A 31 34.74 17.32 -15.64
N SER A 32 35.11 18.07 -14.60
CA SER A 32 34.50 18.06 -13.27
C SER A 32 34.31 19.51 -12.77
N PRO A 33 33.22 20.19 -13.19
CA PRO A 33 32.93 21.55 -12.74
C PRO A 33 32.61 21.57 -11.24
N THR A 34 33.12 22.57 -10.52
CA THR A 34 32.74 22.79 -9.12
C THR A 34 31.37 23.49 -9.06
N VAL A 35 30.39 22.86 -8.40
CA VAL A 35 29.10 23.50 -8.11
C VAL A 35 29.30 24.49 -6.97
N ILE A 36 29.01 25.78 -7.21
CA ILE A 36 29.13 26.84 -6.20
C ILE A 36 27.86 26.90 -5.35
N MET A 37 26.72 26.91 -6.04
CA MET A 37 25.39 26.98 -5.45
C MET A 37 24.39 26.23 -6.34
N THR A 38 23.35 25.68 -5.72
CA THR A 38 22.20 25.10 -6.40
C THR A 38 21.02 26.03 -6.22
N VAL A 39 20.42 26.45 -7.32
CA VAL A 39 19.17 27.23 -7.35
C VAL A 39 18.09 26.29 -7.82
N GLY A 40 16.95 26.26 -7.12
CA GLY A 40 15.79 25.45 -7.47
C GLY A 40 14.52 26.29 -7.41
N ASP A 41 13.56 25.98 -8.28
CA ASP A 41 12.18 26.45 -8.08
C ASP A 41 11.53 25.59 -7.00
N VAL A 42 10.92 26.23 -6.00
CA VAL A 42 10.22 25.59 -4.87
C VAL A 42 8.70 25.68 -5.03
N SER A 43 8.21 26.13 -6.18
CA SER A 43 6.78 26.26 -6.47
C SER A 43 6.09 24.90 -6.64
N ALA A 44 6.78 23.91 -7.22
CA ALA A 44 6.27 22.58 -7.48
C ALA A 44 7.18 21.55 -6.80
N PHE A 45 6.71 20.96 -5.71
CA PHE A 45 7.38 19.83 -5.10
C PHE A 45 6.83 18.53 -5.67
N GLU A 46 7.74 17.63 -5.98
CA GLU A 46 7.45 16.29 -6.45
C GLU A 46 7.95 15.29 -5.41
N VAL A 47 7.14 14.26 -5.19
CA VAL A 47 7.48 13.14 -4.32
C VAL A 47 7.63 11.92 -5.20
N GLU A 48 8.86 11.41 -5.28
CA GLU A 48 9.15 10.15 -5.95
C GLU A 48 8.92 9.01 -4.95
N ILE A 49 8.04 8.09 -5.29
CA ILE A 49 7.78 6.88 -4.53
C ILE A 49 8.04 5.63 -5.37
N LEU A 50 8.38 4.54 -4.71
CA LEU A 50 8.58 3.23 -5.33
C LEU A 50 7.37 2.34 -5.01
N VAL A 51 6.71 1.84 -6.04
CA VAL A 51 5.50 1.00 -5.93
C VAL A 51 5.80 -0.39 -6.49
N ASP A 52 5.31 -1.45 -5.84
CA ASP A 52 5.51 -2.83 -6.29
C ASP A 52 4.77 -3.10 -7.62
N GLU A 53 5.32 -4.02 -8.44
CA GLU A 53 4.73 -4.53 -9.67
C GLU A 53 3.29 -5.09 -9.49
N THR A 54 2.95 -5.63 -8.31
CA THR A 54 1.58 -6.12 -8.07
C THR A 54 0.56 -4.99 -7.97
N ASP A 55 1.00 -3.83 -7.49
CA ASP A 55 0.14 -2.73 -7.04
C ASP A 55 0.04 -1.61 -8.09
N ILE A 56 1.06 -1.47 -8.95
CA ILE A 56 1.09 -0.47 -10.03
C ILE A 56 -0.11 -0.56 -10.97
N ARG A 57 -0.74 -1.75 -11.07
CA ARG A 57 -1.96 -1.98 -11.87
C ARG A 57 -3.17 -1.16 -11.40
N TYR A 58 -3.21 -0.78 -10.13
CA TYR A 58 -4.30 0.01 -9.55
C TYR A 58 -4.03 1.52 -9.58
N VAL A 59 -2.79 1.92 -9.88
CA VAL A 59 -2.37 3.32 -9.93
C VAL A 59 -2.63 3.88 -11.32
N THR A 60 -3.26 5.05 -11.38
CA THR A 60 -3.54 5.77 -12.63
C THR A 60 -3.15 7.23 -12.52
N LEU A 61 -2.88 7.86 -13.68
CA LEU A 61 -2.56 9.28 -13.75
C LEU A 61 -3.72 10.13 -13.21
N ALA A 62 -3.38 11.25 -12.58
CA ALA A 62 -4.30 12.19 -11.93
C ALA A 62 -5.10 11.63 -10.74
N GLN A 63 -4.67 10.51 -10.14
CA GLN A 63 -5.25 10.04 -8.89
C GLN A 63 -4.89 11.00 -7.73
N PRO A 64 -5.84 11.28 -6.81
CA PRO A 64 -5.55 12.04 -5.62
C PRO A 64 -4.66 11.24 -4.68
N ALA A 65 -3.61 11.90 -4.18
CA ALA A 65 -2.68 11.34 -3.23
C ALA A 65 -2.59 12.26 -2.00
N GLU A 66 -2.45 11.65 -0.83
CA GLU A 66 -2.15 12.36 0.41
C GLU A 66 -0.69 12.11 0.78
N VAL A 67 0.10 13.16 0.89
CA VAL A 67 1.51 13.09 1.22
C VAL A 67 1.72 13.56 2.66
N ARG A 68 2.47 12.78 3.42
CA ARG A 68 2.93 13.14 4.77
C ARG A 68 4.45 13.20 4.75
N VAL A 69 5.01 14.25 5.32
CA VAL A 69 6.46 14.48 5.35
C VAL A 69 6.94 14.30 6.78
N ASP A 70 7.97 13.50 7.01
CA ASP A 70 8.41 13.14 8.36
C ASP A 70 8.85 14.35 9.20
N ALA A 71 9.41 15.36 8.52
CA ALA A 71 9.84 16.60 9.16
C ALA A 71 8.70 17.59 9.47
N LEU A 72 7.48 17.35 8.99
CA LEU A 72 6.31 18.17 9.25
C LEU A 72 5.29 17.37 10.04
N GLU A 73 5.30 17.54 11.36
CA GLU A 73 4.39 16.82 12.26
C GLU A 73 2.91 17.12 11.93
N GLY A 74 2.15 16.09 11.60
CA GLY A 74 0.69 16.14 11.48
C GLY A 74 0.15 16.90 10.25
N VAL A 75 1.00 17.36 9.33
CA VAL A 75 0.55 18.08 8.13
C VAL A 75 0.35 17.10 6.98
N LYS A 76 -0.90 16.98 6.53
CA LYS A 76 -1.29 16.20 5.35
C LYS A 76 -1.31 17.13 4.14
N LEU A 77 -0.44 16.89 3.18
CA LEU A 77 -0.37 17.64 1.94
C LEU A 77 -1.17 16.92 0.87
N LYS A 78 -1.92 17.67 0.06
CA LYS A 78 -2.64 17.12 -1.08
C LYS A 78 -1.70 17.07 -2.27
N GLY A 79 -1.69 15.96 -2.98
CA GLY A 79 -0.96 15.78 -4.22
C GLY A 79 -1.78 15.05 -5.27
N GLU A 80 -1.23 14.97 -6.46
CA GLU A 80 -1.78 14.15 -7.55
C GLU A 80 -0.67 13.39 -8.27
N VAL A 81 -0.99 12.18 -8.74
CA VAL A 81 -0.06 11.37 -9.53
C VAL A 81 0.11 12.00 -10.91
N THR A 82 1.32 12.49 -11.21
CA THR A 82 1.62 13.16 -12.49
C THR A 82 2.46 12.30 -13.42
N GLU A 83 3.28 11.41 -12.87
CA GLU A 83 4.11 10.50 -13.65
C GLU A 83 4.06 9.08 -13.09
N ILE A 84 3.97 8.12 -13.99
CA ILE A 84 4.13 6.70 -13.69
C ILE A 84 5.28 6.20 -14.55
N GLY A 85 6.39 5.85 -13.91
CA GLY A 85 7.55 5.30 -14.57
C GLY A 85 7.17 4.02 -15.30
N SER A 86 7.54 3.94 -16.58
CA SER A 86 7.29 2.77 -17.42
C SER A 86 8.34 1.67 -17.27
N SER A 87 9.39 1.93 -16.49
CA SER A 87 10.53 1.04 -16.32
C SER A 87 10.55 0.46 -14.91
N ALA A 88 10.59 -0.87 -14.85
CA ALA A 88 10.84 -1.60 -13.61
C ALA A 88 12.29 -1.40 -13.15
N ILE A 89 12.46 -0.96 -11.91
CA ILE A 89 13.72 -0.88 -11.21
C ILE A 89 13.88 -2.18 -10.41
N PRO A 90 14.93 -2.99 -10.64
CA PRO A 90 15.16 -4.18 -9.82
C PRO A 90 15.50 -3.76 -8.38
N ARG A 91 14.73 -4.27 -7.42
CA ARG A 91 14.92 -4.01 -6.00
C ARG A 91 16.29 -4.54 -5.56
N GLY A 92 17.26 -3.64 -5.40
CA GLY A 92 18.65 -3.97 -5.06
C GLY A 92 19.71 -3.37 -5.99
N ALA A 93 19.35 -2.56 -6.98
CA ALA A 93 20.33 -1.89 -7.87
C ALA A 93 21.17 -0.79 -7.20
N THR A 94 20.89 -0.42 -5.95
CA THR A 94 21.66 0.59 -5.20
C THR A 94 22.84 -0.04 -4.48
N ASN A 95 23.81 -0.50 -5.26
CA ASN A 95 25.26 -0.57 -4.98
C ASN A 95 25.88 -1.65 -5.87
N ALA A 96 26.26 -1.26 -7.09
CA ALA A 96 27.26 -1.99 -7.85
C ALA A 96 28.63 -1.81 -7.17
N SER A 97 28.80 -2.43 -5.99
CA SER A 97 30.10 -2.77 -5.45
C SER A 97 30.29 -4.26 -5.68
N THR A 98 31.07 -4.56 -6.73
CA THR A 98 31.84 -5.78 -6.99
C THR A 98 31.68 -6.87 -5.93
N THR A 99 30.88 -7.90 -6.19
CA THR A 99 31.18 -9.32 -5.90
C THR A 99 30.08 -10.22 -6.46
N THR A 100 30.53 -11.18 -7.28
CA THR A 100 29.90 -12.41 -7.75
C THR A 100 28.66 -12.91 -7.00
N THR A 101 27.53 -13.03 -7.71
CA THR A 101 26.90 -14.32 -8.04
C THR A 101 25.62 -14.03 -8.82
N SER A 102 25.62 -14.48 -10.06
CA SER A 102 24.43 -14.65 -10.90
C SER A 102 23.48 -15.64 -10.23
N SER A 103 22.70 -15.17 -9.26
CA SER A 103 21.50 -15.84 -8.81
C SER A 103 20.36 -15.31 -9.68
N THR A 104 19.65 -16.23 -10.32
CA THR A 104 18.38 -16.02 -11.02
C THR A 104 17.30 -15.73 -9.98
N ALA A 105 17.53 -14.74 -9.13
CA ALA A 105 16.60 -14.30 -8.13
C ALA A 105 15.48 -13.58 -8.87
N ASN A 106 14.26 -14.05 -8.67
CA ASN A 106 13.02 -13.40 -9.00
C ASN A 106 12.98 -12.05 -8.24
N GLN A 107 13.73 -11.06 -8.73
CA GLN A 107 13.90 -9.78 -8.09
C GLN A 107 12.57 -9.07 -8.19
N ALA A 108 11.97 -8.76 -7.04
CA ALA A 108 10.81 -7.91 -6.99
C ALA A 108 11.14 -6.60 -7.71
N LYS A 109 10.23 -6.16 -8.57
CA LYS A 109 10.39 -4.99 -9.41
C LYS A 109 9.60 -3.85 -8.82
N ASP A 110 10.25 -2.72 -8.68
CA ASP A 110 9.63 -1.48 -8.22
C ASP A 110 9.45 -0.53 -9.40
N PHE A 111 8.32 0.16 -9.45
CA PHE A 111 8.03 1.20 -10.41
C PHE A 111 8.11 2.55 -9.71
N LYS A 112 8.82 3.51 -10.32
CA LYS A 112 8.88 4.87 -9.83
C LYS A 112 7.59 5.60 -10.17
N VAL A 113 6.91 6.16 -9.19
CA VAL A 113 5.72 7.00 -9.38
C VAL A 113 6.03 8.38 -8.81
N THR A 114 5.69 9.42 -9.56
CA THR A 114 5.89 10.81 -9.14
C THR A 114 4.54 11.43 -8.79
N VAL A 115 4.47 11.98 -7.58
CA VAL A 115 3.31 12.69 -7.07
C VAL A 115 3.65 14.17 -6.95
N THR A 116 2.95 15.03 -7.67
CA THR A 116 3.11 16.48 -7.57
C THR A 116 2.22 17.02 -6.46
N LEU A 117 2.81 17.80 -5.55
CA LEU A 117 2.12 18.43 -4.43
C LEU A 117 1.37 19.69 -4.88
N LYS A 118 0.13 19.82 -4.44
CA LYS A 118 -0.68 21.03 -4.60
C LYS A 118 -0.47 21.92 -3.38
N GLU A 119 0.05 23.12 -3.60
CA GLU A 119 0.28 24.13 -2.56
C GLU A 119 1.22 23.67 -1.42
N PRO A 120 2.51 23.43 -1.72
CA PRO A 120 3.49 23.06 -0.72
C PRO A 120 3.74 24.23 0.27
N PRO A 121 3.81 23.97 1.59
CA PRO A 121 4.10 25.01 2.56
C PRO A 121 5.55 25.51 2.42
N PRO A 122 5.85 26.78 2.75
CA PRO A 122 7.20 27.35 2.61
C PRO A 122 8.24 26.72 3.56
N SER A 123 7.78 25.96 4.56
CA SER A 123 8.62 25.15 5.44
C SER A 123 9.14 23.87 4.77
N LEU A 124 8.55 23.46 3.63
CA LEU A 124 8.98 22.28 2.91
C LEU A 124 10.35 22.53 2.27
N ARG A 125 11.27 21.59 2.49
CA ARG A 125 12.62 21.58 1.92
C ARG A 125 12.77 20.36 1.04
N SER A 126 13.54 20.49 -0.04
CA SER A 126 13.90 19.36 -0.89
C SER A 126 14.81 18.39 -0.13
N GLY A 127 14.68 17.09 -0.39
CA GLY A 127 15.50 16.06 0.25
C GLY A 127 14.95 15.52 1.58
N LEU A 128 13.70 15.87 1.93
CA LEU A 128 12.99 15.27 3.06
C LEU A 128 12.37 13.93 2.67
N ASN A 129 12.27 13.02 3.63
CA ASN A 129 11.51 11.79 3.47
C ASN A 129 10.02 12.09 3.55
N ALA A 130 9.26 11.45 2.65
CA ALA A 130 7.83 11.58 2.59
C ALA A 130 7.18 10.23 2.31
N THR A 131 6.00 10.02 2.91
CA THR A 131 5.13 8.89 2.66
C THR A 131 3.92 9.39 1.89
N ALA A 132 3.60 8.77 0.75
CA ALA A 132 2.41 9.10 -0.04
C ALA A 132 1.39 7.97 0.04
N GLU A 133 0.12 8.35 0.21
CA GLU A 133 -1.04 7.47 0.26
C GLU A 133 -1.91 7.78 -0.97
N ILE A 134 -1.89 6.90 -1.97
CA ILE A 134 -2.64 7.09 -3.22
C ILE A 134 -4.01 6.45 -3.09
N THR A 135 -5.06 7.24 -3.33
CA THR A 135 -6.42 6.70 -3.38
C THR A 135 -6.68 6.11 -4.77
N THR A 136 -6.63 4.78 -4.88
CA THR A 136 -6.81 4.06 -6.15
C THR A 136 -8.27 3.98 -6.58
N ASN A 137 -9.18 3.74 -5.63
CA ASN A 137 -10.61 3.65 -5.87
C ASN A 137 -11.40 4.15 -4.66
N LYS A 138 -12.52 4.83 -4.91
CA LYS A 138 -13.44 5.30 -3.87
C LYS A 138 -14.86 4.98 -4.30
N LYS A 139 -15.58 4.25 -3.47
CA LYS A 139 -16.99 3.94 -3.67
C LYS A 139 -17.78 4.34 -2.44
N GLU A 140 -18.83 5.11 -2.64
CA GLU A 140 -19.71 5.58 -1.58
C GLU A 140 -20.97 4.72 -1.51
N LYS A 141 -21.57 4.62 -0.32
CA LYS A 141 -22.82 3.88 -0.05
C LYS A 141 -22.74 2.38 -0.43
N VAL A 142 -21.75 1.69 0.13
CA VAL A 142 -21.57 0.25 -0.04
C VAL A 142 -21.75 -0.49 1.29
N LEU A 143 -22.12 -1.76 1.22
CA LEU A 143 -22.14 -2.63 2.39
C LEU A 143 -20.69 -2.97 2.75
N ALA A 144 -20.17 -2.36 3.79
CA ALA A 144 -18.83 -2.60 4.29
C ALA A 144 -18.90 -3.47 5.54
N ILE A 145 -18.00 -4.44 5.64
CA ILE A 145 -17.80 -5.22 6.86
C ILE A 145 -16.34 -5.14 7.30
N PRO A 146 -16.04 -5.26 8.60
CA PRO A 146 -14.66 -5.30 9.06
C PRO A 146 -13.90 -6.48 8.42
N ILE A 147 -12.64 -6.26 8.03
CA ILE A 147 -11.77 -7.31 7.45
C ILE A 147 -11.75 -8.57 8.32
N GLN A 148 -11.84 -8.40 9.63
CA GLN A 148 -11.82 -9.48 10.61
C GLN A 148 -13.01 -10.45 10.49
N ALA A 149 -14.10 -10.08 9.82
CA ALA A 149 -15.29 -10.91 9.69
C ALA A 149 -15.21 -11.93 8.54
N VAL A 150 -14.33 -11.69 7.55
CA VAL A 150 -14.18 -12.56 6.39
C VAL A 150 -13.28 -13.75 6.75
N VAL A 151 -13.76 -14.95 6.45
CA VAL A 151 -12.98 -16.18 6.61
C VAL A 151 -13.07 -17.03 5.35
N VAL A 152 -12.00 -17.78 5.09
CA VAL A 152 -11.96 -18.79 4.04
C VAL A 152 -12.34 -20.13 4.64
N ARG A 153 -13.34 -20.80 4.05
CA ARG A 153 -13.75 -22.15 4.40
C ARG A 153 -13.78 -23.03 3.17
N GLU A 154 -13.35 -24.28 3.34
CA GLU A 154 -13.67 -25.32 2.36
C GLU A 154 -15.15 -25.66 2.49
N VAL A 155 -15.88 -25.53 1.39
CA VAL A 155 -17.28 -25.89 1.30
C VAL A 155 -17.38 -27.17 0.46
N SER A 156 -18.08 -28.18 0.98
CA SER A 156 -18.35 -29.40 0.19
C SER A 156 -19.32 -29.07 -0.96
N LYS A 157 -19.43 -29.95 -1.97
CA LYS A 157 -20.37 -29.78 -3.10
C LYS A 157 -21.85 -29.67 -2.69
N GLU A 158 -22.16 -29.88 -1.41
CA GLU A 158 -23.49 -29.79 -0.81
C GLU A 158 -23.70 -28.50 0.03
N GLY A 159 -22.77 -27.54 -0.03
CA GLY A 159 -22.93 -26.23 0.61
C GLY A 159 -22.69 -26.20 2.12
N LYS A 160 -22.30 -27.34 2.72
CA LYS A 160 -21.95 -27.43 4.14
C LYS A 160 -20.47 -27.13 4.36
N VAL A 161 -20.18 -26.35 5.40
CA VAL A 161 -18.82 -26.04 5.84
C VAL A 161 -18.14 -27.31 6.34
N VAL A 162 -16.95 -27.60 5.81
CA VAL A 162 -16.15 -28.71 6.33
C VAL A 162 -15.54 -28.29 7.67
N ASP A 163 -15.75 -29.11 8.71
CA ASP A 163 -15.29 -28.83 10.07
C ASP A 163 -13.75 -28.64 10.11
N PRO A 164 -13.25 -27.60 10.80
CA PRO A 164 -11.81 -27.28 10.86
C PRO A 164 -11.03 -28.30 11.71
N ALA A 165 -11.72 -29.14 12.48
CA ALA A 165 -11.12 -30.25 13.24
C ALA A 165 -10.56 -31.36 12.32
N ALA A 166 -11.03 -31.46 11.07
CA ALA A 166 -10.49 -32.41 10.09
C ALA A 166 -9.16 -31.93 9.47
N LEU A 167 -8.85 -30.63 9.57
CA LEU A 167 -7.62 -30.02 9.06
C LEU A 167 -6.49 -29.98 10.10
N GLN A 168 -6.82 -29.94 11.41
CA GLN A 168 -5.81 -29.99 12.48
C GLN A 168 -5.28 -31.40 12.78
N ALA A 169 -5.97 -32.46 12.35
CA ALA A 169 -5.45 -33.82 12.46
C ALA A 169 -4.41 -34.17 11.38
N SER A 170 -4.12 -33.26 10.44
CA SER A 170 -3.25 -33.52 9.28
C SER A 170 -2.09 -32.52 9.11
N GLU A 171 -1.60 -31.92 10.19
CA GLU A 171 -0.22 -31.38 10.22
C GLU A 171 0.79 -32.43 10.71
N GLY A 172 0.35 -33.69 10.96
CA GLY A 172 1.13 -34.70 11.66
C GLY A 172 1.58 -35.96 10.90
N GLU A 173 0.95 -36.39 9.80
CA GLU A 173 1.37 -37.64 9.12
C GLU A 173 1.14 -37.63 7.59
N PRO A 174 2.11 -38.09 6.78
CA PRO A 174 1.96 -38.23 5.34
C PRO A 174 1.26 -39.56 5.04
N SER A 175 -0.07 -39.55 4.93
CA SER A 175 -0.81 -40.70 4.41
C SER A 175 -1.52 -40.33 3.12
N GLY A 176 -1.04 -40.91 2.01
CA GLY A 176 -1.50 -40.68 0.65
C GLY A 176 -2.89 -41.24 0.37
N VAL A 177 -3.92 -40.54 0.88
CA VAL A 177 -5.31 -40.71 0.42
C VAL A 177 -5.71 -39.46 -0.36
N PRO A 178 -6.02 -39.54 -1.67
CA PRO A 178 -6.47 -38.39 -2.44
C PRO A 178 -7.90 -38.05 -2.01
N ARG A 179 -8.08 -37.04 -1.15
CA ARG A 179 -9.40 -36.49 -0.84
C ARG A 179 -9.74 -35.36 -1.80
N ALA A 180 -10.99 -35.36 -2.27
CA ALA A 180 -11.52 -34.38 -3.20
C ALA A 180 -11.35 -32.97 -2.62
N LYS A 181 -10.52 -32.17 -3.30
CA LYS A 181 -10.25 -30.76 -2.99
C LYS A 181 -11.60 -30.02 -2.95
N GLY A 182 -12.07 -29.66 -1.76
CA GLY A 182 -13.23 -28.80 -1.60
C GLY A 182 -12.97 -27.45 -2.25
N GLU A 183 -14.01 -26.73 -2.67
CA GLU A 183 -13.83 -25.35 -3.12
C GLU A 183 -13.63 -24.48 -1.88
N GLU A 184 -12.45 -23.86 -1.77
CA GLU A 184 -12.21 -22.79 -0.80
C GLU A 184 -13.07 -21.59 -1.20
N LYS A 185 -13.99 -21.19 -0.32
CA LYS A 185 -14.85 -20.02 -0.51
C LYS A 185 -14.66 -19.04 0.63
N GLU A 186 -14.58 -17.77 0.26
CA GLU A 186 -14.64 -16.65 1.20
C GLU A 186 -16.09 -16.46 1.66
N GLY A 187 -16.27 -16.25 2.96
CA GLY A 187 -17.59 -16.09 3.55
C GLY A 187 -17.56 -15.43 4.91
N VAL A 188 -18.75 -15.16 5.43
CA VAL A 188 -18.97 -14.48 6.71
C VAL A 188 -19.95 -15.31 7.53
N PHE A 189 -19.76 -15.36 8.84
CA PHE A 189 -20.73 -15.98 9.74
C PHE A 189 -21.85 -14.99 10.05
N VAL A 190 -23.07 -15.34 9.65
CA VAL A 190 -24.29 -14.57 9.93
C VAL A 190 -25.00 -15.18 11.13
N VAL A 191 -25.50 -14.34 12.01
CA VAL A 191 -26.27 -14.74 13.18
C VAL A 191 -27.76 -14.74 12.83
N SER A 192 -28.45 -15.87 13.07
CA SER A 192 -29.90 -15.96 12.97
C SER A 192 -30.43 -16.82 14.12
N ASN A 193 -31.39 -16.30 14.89
CA ASN A 193 -32.02 -16.99 16.02
C ASN A 193 -31.02 -17.56 17.06
N GLY A 194 -29.89 -16.87 17.29
CA GLY A 194 -28.84 -17.30 18.24
C GLY A 194 -27.93 -18.43 17.75
N GLN A 195 -28.04 -18.81 16.48
CA GLN A 195 -27.12 -19.71 15.79
C GLN A 195 -26.32 -18.95 14.73
N VAL A 196 -25.10 -19.41 14.47
CA VAL A 196 -24.25 -18.88 13.40
C VAL A 196 -24.35 -19.78 12.18
N SER A 197 -24.51 -19.19 11.00
CA SER A 197 -24.46 -19.90 9.73
C SER A 197 -23.39 -19.28 8.84
N PHE A 198 -22.51 -20.08 8.27
CA PHE A 198 -21.58 -19.59 7.27
C PHE A 198 -22.31 -19.23 5.98
N ARG A 199 -22.08 -18.01 5.48
CA ARG A 199 -22.63 -17.55 4.22
C ARG A 199 -21.48 -17.15 3.28
N PRO A 200 -21.37 -17.76 2.09
CA PRO A 200 -20.38 -17.33 1.11
C PRO A 200 -20.71 -15.92 0.62
N VAL A 201 -19.69 -15.07 0.49
CA VAL A 201 -19.83 -13.68 0.03
C VAL A 201 -18.88 -13.40 -1.11
N LYS A 202 -19.21 -12.39 -1.93
CA LYS A 202 -18.25 -11.84 -2.90
C LYS A 202 -17.76 -10.49 -2.41
N THR A 203 -16.45 -10.40 -2.24
CA THR A 203 -15.74 -9.19 -1.82
C THR A 203 -15.48 -8.28 -3.03
N GLY A 204 -15.47 -6.97 -2.77
CA GLY A 204 -15.19 -5.92 -3.74
C GLY A 204 -13.90 -5.18 -3.38
N ILE A 205 -13.98 -3.85 -3.25
CA ILE A 205 -12.86 -3.02 -2.83
C ILE A 205 -12.47 -3.36 -1.38
N ILE A 206 -11.18 -3.59 -1.16
CA ILE A 206 -10.59 -3.81 0.18
C ILE A 206 -9.99 -2.48 0.64
N GLY A 207 -10.50 -1.94 1.74
CA GLY A 207 -9.94 -0.78 2.43
C GLY A 207 -8.94 -1.17 3.52
N GLU A 208 -8.55 -0.20 4.36
CA GLU A 208 -7.59 -0.43 5.45
C GLU A 208 -8.19 -1.25 6.61
N THR A 209 -9.45 -1.00 6.95
CA THR A 209 -10.14 -1.65 8.07
C THR A 209 -11.36 -2.46 7.66
N GLU A 210 -11.90 -2.19 6.47
CA GLU A 210 -13.19 -2.68 5.99
C GLU A 210 -13.09 -3.23 4.57
N ILE A 211 -13.96 -4.17 4.23
CA ILE A 211 -14.09 -4.79 2.91
C ILE A 211 -15.51 -4.55 2.41
N GLU A 212 -15.61 -4.12 1.16
CA GLU A 212 -16.88 -4.05 0.44
C GLU A 212 -17.42 -5.46 0.16
N ILE A 213 -18.71 -5.67 0.43
CA ILE A 213 -19.45 -6.86 0.02
C ILE A 213 -20.38 -6.52 -1.13
N THR A 214 -20.20 -7.21 -2.25
CA THR A 214 -21.01 -7.03 -3.47
C THR A 214 -22.18 -8.01 -3.56
N ASP A 215 -22.05 -9.18 -2.95
CA ASP A 215 -23.03 -10.26 -3.01
C ASP A 215 -22.95 -11.13 -1.75
N GLY A 216 -24.09 -11.71 -1.36
CA GLY A 216 -24.20 -12.65 -0.23
C GLY A 216 -24.64 -12.03 1.11
N LEU A 217 -24.63 -10.72 1.29
CA LEU A 217 -25.12 -10.07 2.53
C LEU A 217 -26.13 -8.97 2.24
N LYS A 218 -27.03 -8.72 3.20
CA LYS A 218 -28.00 -7.64 3.16
C LYS A 218 -27.76 -6.66 4.31
N GLU A 219 -28.18 -5.42 4.09
CA GLU A 219 -28.17 -4.41 5.14
C GLU A 219 -29.06 -4.86 6.32
N GLY A 220 -28.50 -4.81 7.53
CA GLY A 220 -29.14 -5.30 8.74
C GLY A 220 -28.83 -6.75 9.15
N ASP A 221 -28.08 -7.50 8.34
CA ASP A 221 -27.59 -8.82 8.75
C ASP A 221 -26.57 -8.67 9.91
N GLU A 222 -26.79 -9.40 11.00
CA GLU A 222 -25.83 -9.47 12.12
C GLU A 222 -24.70 -10.45 11.78
N ILE A 223 -23.47 -9.97 11.81
CA ILE A 223 -22.27 -10.78 11.49
C ILE A 223 -21.41 -11.01 12.72
N VAL A 224 -20.69 -12.13 12.74
CA VAL A 224 -19.73 -12.43 13.80
C VAL A 224 -18.38 -11.79 13.46
N THR A 225 -17.94 -10.87 14.31
CA THR A 225 -16.59 -10.30 14.27
C THR A 225 -15.76 -10.85 15.43
N GLY A 226 -14.47 -11.13 15.23
CA GLY A 226 -13.63 -11.58 16.34
C GLY A 226 -12.21 -11.93 15.92
N SER A 227 -11.45 -12.50 16.85
CA SER A 227 -10.09 -12.95 16.55
C SER A 227 -10.13 -14.04 15.46
N TYR A 228 -9.13 -14.03 14.58
CA TYR A 228 -8.99 -15.03 13.51
C TYR A 228 -9.07 -16.46 14.05
N LYS A 229 -8.50 -16.73 15.23
CA LYS A 229 -8.56 -18.04 15.89
C LYS A 229 -9.99 -18.47 16.24
N THR A 230 -10.82 -17.55 16.72
CA THR A 230 -12.21 -17.82 17.11
C THR A 230 -13.07 -18.13 15.89
N LEU A 231 -12.94 -17.36 14.82
CA LEU A 231 -13.73 -17.57 13.60
C LEU A 231 -13.29 -18.83 12.83
N ARG A 232 -12.01 -19.18 12.91
CA ARG A 232 -11.49 -20.42 12.31
C ARG A 232 -11.94 -21.69 13.05
N THR A 233 -12.19 -21.63 14.36
CA THR A 233 -12.67 -22.78 15.15
C THR A 233 -14.18 -22.83 15.30
N LEU A 234 -14.90 -21.78 14.92
CA LEU A 234 -16.34 -21.70 15.00
C LEU A 234 -16.99 -22.76 14.09
N LYS A 235 -17.86 -23.60 14.65
CA LYS A 235 -18.61 -24.58 13.87
C LYS A 235 -19.84 -23.92 13.24
N ASP A 236 -20.26 -24.45 12.11
CA ASP A 236 -21.56 -24.11 11.54
C ASP A 236 -22.66 -24.50 12.54
N GLU A 237 -23.70 -23.68 12.67
CA GLU A 237 -24.82 -23.80 13.63
C GLU A 237 -24.43 -23.74 15.13
N ALA A 238 -23.21 -23.28 15.46
CA ALA A 238 -22.80 -23.13 16.85
C ALA A 238 -23.69 -22.10 17.59
N LYS A 239 -24.13 -22.45 18.80
CA LYS A 239 -24.78 -21.50 19.71
C LYS A 239 -23.74 -20.53 20.24
N ILE A 240 -23.94 -19.24 20.00
CA ILE A 240 -23.05 -18.19 20.50
C ILE A 240 -23.74 -17.37 21.59
N LYS A 241 -22.96 -16.89 22.55
CA LYS A 241 -23.40 -15.86 23.49
C LYS A 241 -23.08 -14.51 22.85
N LEU A 242 -24.11 -13.74 22.53
CA LEU A 242 -23.95 -12.44 21.88
C LEU A 242 -23.26 -11.47 22.84
N ASP A 243 -22.08 -10.99 22.44
CA ASP A 243 -21.45 -9.81 23.03
C ASP A 243 -21.55 -8.69 22.00
N VAL A 244 -22.60 -7.86 22.13
CA VAL A 244 -22.95 -6.86 21.12
C VAL A 244 -22.00 -5.67 21.24
N LYS A 245 -20.94 -5.68 20.44
CA LYS A 245 -20.12 -4.50 20.21
C LYS A 245 -20.84 -3.63 19.18
N LYS A 246 -21.59 -2.61 19.64
CA LYS A 246 -22.23 -1.64 18.74
C LYS A 246 -21.13 -1.02 17.85
N GLY A 247 -21.22 -1.27 16.55
CA GLY A 247 -20.35 -0.69 15.53
C GLY A 247 -20.39 0.83 15.63
N GLY A 248 -19.21 1.45 15.58
CA GLY A 248 -19.04 2.89 15.59
C GLY A 248 -19.83 3.56 14.48
N LYS A 249 -20.37 4.72 14.81
CA LYS A 249 -21.15 5.60 13.94
C LYS A 249 -20.31 6.17 12.81
#